data_AF-A0A951JGP2-F1
#
_entry.id   AF-A0A951JGP2-F1
#
_cell.length_a   1.000
_cell.length_b   1.000
_cell.length_c   1.000
_cell.angle_alpha   90.00
_cell.angle_beta   90.00
_cell.angle_gamma   90.00
#
_symmetry.space_group_name_H-M   'P 1'
#
loop_
_entity.id
_entity.type
_entity.pdbx_description
1 polymer ?
#
loop_
_entity_poly.entity_id
_entity_poly.type
_entity_poly.pdbx_seq_one_letter_code
_entity_poly.pdbx_strand_id
1 'polypeptide(L)' 'FLDCPHYTRPEEIDGRRVPQVLLDGNHAQIRRWRLMQSLGRTWERRPDLLEAVELTDEQKALLDEYIRERQ' A
#
# COMPACT_ATOMS: atom_id res chain seq x y z
N PHE A 1 3.72 10.30 -3.91
CA PHE A 1 4.04 8.85 -3.77
C PHE A 1 3.65 8.12 -5.05
N LEU A 2 4.26 6.97 -5.33
CA LEU A 2 3.87 6.09 -6.42
C LEU A 2 2.46 5.54 -6.23
N ASP A 3 1.79 5.17 -7.31
CA ASP A 3 0.42 4.68 -7.21
C ASP A 3 0.32 3.28 -6.57
N CYS A 4 -0.82 3.02 -5.95
CA CYS A 4 -1.16 1.73 -5.36
C CYS A 4 -1.38 0.67 -6.47
N PRO A 5 -1.25 -0.63 -6.14
CA PRO A 5 -1.57 -1.68 -7.09
C PRO A 5 -3.08 -1.73 -7.37
N HIS A 6 -3.42 -1.91 -8.64
CA HIS A 6 -4.81 -1.99 -9.11
C HIS A 6 -5.21 -3.44 -9.37
N TYR A 7 -6.40 -3.79 -8.92
CA TYR A 7 -6.98 -5.12 -9.07
C TYR A 7 -8.32 -5.00 -9.79
N THR A 8 -8.62 -6.00 -10.61
CA THR A 8 -9.89 -6.14 -11.32
C THR A 8 -10.29 -7.61 -11.32
N ARG A 9 -11.50 -7.89 -11.80
CA ARG A 9 -12.01 -9.26 -11.89
C ARG A 9 -11.20 -10.08 -12.92
N PRO A 10 -11.06 -11.40 -12.72
CA PRO A 10 -11.59 -12.23 -11.62
C PRO A 10 -10.79 -12.12 -10.30
N GLU A 11 -11.35 -12.62 -9.19
CA GLU A 11 -10.75 -12.53 -7.85
C GLU A 11 -9.42 -13.29 -7.69
N GLU A 12 -9.17 -14.28 -8.55
CA GLU A 12 -7.95 -15.06 -8.57
C GLU A 12 -7.51 -15.28 -10.02
N ILE A 13 -6.23 -15.02 -10.29
CA ILE A 13 -5.59 -15.27 -11.59
C ILE A 13 -4.24 -15.93 -11.30
N ASP A 14 -3.96 -17.08 -11.91
CA ASP A 14 -2.69 -17.80 -11.79
C ASP A 14 -2.23 -18.05 -10.32
N GLY A 15 -3.16 -18.40 -9.44
CA GLY A 15 -2.90 -18.61 -8.01
C GLY A 15 -2.63 -17.34 -7.20
N ARG A 16 -2.80 -16.15 -7.82
CA ARG A 16 -2.69 -14.85 -7.15
C ARG A 16 -4.07 -14.30 -6.89
N ARG A 17 -4.42 -14.20 -5.61
CA ARG A 17 -5.71 -13.69 -5.15
C ARG A 17 -5.68 -12.18 -4.90
N VAL A 18 -6.79 -11.50 -5.16
CA VAL A 18 -7.02 -10.11 -4.74
C VAL A 18 -6.92 -10.03 -3.21
N PRO A 19 -6.22 -9.03 -2.64
CA PRO A 19 -6.15 -8.82 -1.20
C PRO A 19 -7.53 -8.76 -0.55
N GLN A 20 -7.72 -9.49 0.55
CA GLN A 20 -9.02 -9.59 1.25
C GLN A 20 -9.59 -8.22 1.64
N VAL A 21 -8.73 -7.28 2.03
CA VAL A 21 -9.11 -5.90 2.36
C VAL A 21 -9.84 -5.17 1.21
N LEU A 22 -9.56 -5.53 -0.04
CA LEU A 22 -10.24 -4.97 -1.21
C LEU A 22 -11.59 -5.64 -1.49
N LEU A 23 -11.84 -6.81 -0.91
CA LEU A 23 -13.08 -7.58 -1.05
C LEU A 23 -14.10 -7.25 0.07
N ASP A 24 -13.62 -6.85 1.25
CA ASP A 24 -14.47 -6.62 2.44
C ASP A 24 -15.34 -5.35 2.38
N GLY A 25 -15.15 -4.48 1.39
CA GLY A 25 -15.97 -3.28 1.20
C GLY A 25 -15.79 -2.16 2.25
N ASN A 26 -14.91 -2.34 3.24
CA ASN A 26 -14.62 -1.31 4.23
C ASN A 26 -13.76 -0.19 3.63
N HIS A 27 -14.40 0.92 3.24
CA HIS A 27 -13.72 2.05 2.59
C HIS A 27 -12.55 2.64 3.41
N ALA A 28 -12.66 2.67 4.74
CA ALA A 28 -11.58 3.19 5.59
C ALA A 28 -10.35 2.27 5.53
N GLN A 29 -10.56 0.95 5.59
CA GLN A 29 -9.48 -0.04 5.47
C GLN A 29 -8.87 -0.04 4.07
N ILE A 30 -9.71 0.06 3.03
CA ILE A 30 -9.25 0.17 1.63
C ILE A 30 -8.38 1.42 1.44
N ARG A 31 -8.81 2.58 1.97
CA ARG A 31 -8.02 3.82 1.92
C ARG A 31 -6.67 3.64 2.61
N ARG A 32 -6.68 3.13 3.85
CA ARG A 32 -5.46 2.89 4.64
C ARG A 32 -4.51 1.96 3.89
N TRP A 33 -5.02 0.85 3.38
CA TRP A 33 -4.23 -0.12 2.64
C TRP A 33 -3.64 0.46 1.34
N ARG A 34 -4.43 1.21 0.56
CA ARG A 34 -3.93 1.87 -0.65
C ARG A 34 -2.82 2.87 -0.35
N LEU A 35 -2.96 3.64 0.74
CA LEU A 35 -1.94 4.58 1.18
C LEU A 35 -0.66 3.86 1.61
N MET A 36 -0.79 2.78 2.40
CA MET A 36 0.33 1.93 2.81
C MET A 36 1.09 1.36 1.61
N GLN A 37 0.38 0.80 0.62
CA GLN A 37 1.00 0.28 -0.60
C GLN A 37 1.67 1.37 -1.45
N SER A 38 1.06 2.56 -1.53
CA SER A 38 1.62 3.71 -2.24
C SER A 38 2.95 4.16 -1.61
N LEU A 39 2.99 4.27 -0.28
CA LEU A 39 4.21 4.62 0.49
C LEU A 39 5.28 3.53 0.35
N GLY A 40 4.91 2.26 0.59
CA GLY A 40 5.81 1.12 0.50
C GLY A 40 6.46 0.99 -0.89
N ARG A 41 5.68 1.09 -1.97
CA ARG A 41 6.23 1.07 -3.35
C ARG A 41 7.15 2.25 -3.62
N THR A 42 6.83 3.42 -3.06
CA THR A 42 7.70 4.60 -3.17
C THR A 42 9.03 4.33 -2.47
N TRP A 43 8.99 3.79 -1.25
CA TRP A 43 10.19 3.41 -0.50
C TRP A 43 11.04 2.37 -1.24
N GLU A 44 10.43 1.33 -1.82
CA GLU A 44 11.16 0.28 -2.55
C GLU A 44 11.82 0.77 -3.85
N ARG A 45 11.18 1.70 -4.58
CA ARG A 45 11.59 2.05 -5.96
C ARG A 45 12.17 3.45 -6.11
N ARG A 46 11.71 4.39 -5.28
CA ARG A 46 12.01 5.83 -5.35
C ARG A 46 12.05 6.44 -3.94
N PRO A 47 12.99 5.99 -3.07
CA PRO A 47 13.12 6.52 -1.71
C PRO A 47 13.43 8.02 -1.70
N ASP A 48 14.03 8.55 -2.77
CA ASP A 48 14.29 9.98 -2.98
C ASP A 48 13.02 10.85 -2.88
N LEU A 49 11.85 10.32 -3.28
CA LEU A 49 10.59 11.05 -3.18
C LEU A 49 10.05 11.13 -1.75
N LEU A 50 10.47 10.22 -0.87
CA LEU A 50 10.12 10.25 0.55
C LEU A 50 11.03 11.21 1.32
N GLU A 51 12.30 11.30 0.95
CA GLU A 51 13.25 12.26 1.56
C GLU A 51 12.88 13.72 1.24
N ALA A 52 12.26 13.97 0.08
CA ALA A 52 11.85 15.30 -0.34
C ALA A 52 10.55 15.80 0.32
N VAL A 53 9.85 14.98 1.11
CA VAL A 53 8.51 15.30 1.65
C VAL A 53 8.43 14.92 3.13
N GLU A 54 7.91 15.83 3.95
CA GLU A 54 7.57 15.52 5.34
C GLU A 54 6.33 14.63 5.41
N LEU A 55 6.51 13.39 5.86
CA LEU A 55 5.41 12.44 6.06
C LEU A 55 4.60 12.79 7.32
N THR A 56 3.28 12.65 7.22
CA THR A 56 2.40 12.74 8.40
C THR A 56 2.59 11.56 9.35
N ASP A 57 2.15 11.68 10.60
CA ASP A 57 2.25 10.59 11.58
C ASP A 57 1.53 9.31 11.12
N GLU A 58 0.37 9.45 10.46
CA GLU A 58 -0.34 8.33 9.83
C GLU A 58 0.53 7.65 8.77
N GLN A 59 1.15 8.43 7.89
CA GLN A 59 1.97 7.90 6.80
C GLN A 59 3.24 7.21 7.32
N LYS A 60 3.89 7.78 8.34
CA LYS A 60 5.07 7.18 8.99
C LYS A 60 4.70 5.82 9.61
N ALA A 61 3.60 5.77 10.37
CA ALA A 61 3.13 4.53 10.97
C ALA A 61 2.81 3.44 9.93
N LEU A 62 2.17 3.82 8.82
CA LEU A 62 1.86 2.88 7.73
C LEU A 62 3.11 2.41 6.99
N LEU A 63 4.09 3.29 6.77
CA LEU A 63 5.33 2.91 6.13
C LEU A 63 6.13 1.94 7.00
N ASP A 64 6.19 2.20 8.31
CA ASP A 64 6.83 1.29 9.28
C ASP A 64 6.13 -0.07 9.31
N GLU A 65 4.79 -0.09 9.29
CA GLU A 65 3.99 -1.32 9.19
C GLU A 65 4.34 -2.10 7.92
N TYR A 66 4.39 -1.43 6.76
CA TYR A 66 4.78 -2.04 5.48
C TYR A 66 6.19 -2.64 5.51
N ILE A 67 7.16 -1.93 6.09
CA ILE A 67 8.56 -2.40 6.18
C ILE A 67 8.63 -3.64 7.08
N ARG A 68 7.86 -3.68 8.18
CA ARG A 68 7.81 -4.85 9.09
C ARG A 68 7.16 -6.07 8.44
N GLU A 69 6.12 -5.91 7.64
CA GLU A 69 5.48 -7.03 6.93
C GLU A 69 6.39 -7.67 5.86
N ARG A 70 7.41 -6.93 5.40
CA ARG A 70 8.33 -7.34 4.33
C ARG A 70 9.67 -7.89 4.82
N GLN A 71 10.01 -7.71 6.10
CA GLN A 71 11.20 -8.27 6.74
C GLN A 71 10.90 -9.64 7.36
#